data_AF-A0A7Y2UN54-F1
#
_entry.id   AF-A0A7Y2UN54-F1
#
_cell.length_a   1.000
_cell.length_b   1.000
_cell.length_c   1.000
_cell.angle_alpha   90.00
_cell.angle_beta   90.00
_cell.angle_gamma   90.00
#
_symmetry.space_group_name_H-M   'P 1'
#
loop_
_entity.id
_entity.type
_entity.pdbx_description
1 polymer ?
#
loop_
_entity_poly.entity_id
_entity_poly.type
_entity_poly.pdbx_seq_one_letter_code
_entity_poly.pdbx_strand_id
1 'polypeptide(L)'
;MNISPTFNRTLAMVLSSIVLVFAATTVSAAGKVNSTFFGVAIKGFDTVAYHTEGRAVKGSSKISHKWNDAKWYFISEANRDLFIGDPERYAPQYGGY
;
A
#
# COMPACT_ATOMS: atom_id res chain seq x y z
N MET A 1 30.11 1.49 59.87
CA MET A 1 29.65 0.41 58.97
C MET A 1 29.63 1.01 57.57
N ASN A 2 30.75 0.92 56.84
CA ASN A 2 30.92 1.57 55.54
C ASN A 2 30.35 0.67 54.44
N ILE A 3 29.22 1.08 53.87
CA ILE A 3 28.68 0.45 52.67
C ILE A 3 29.51 0.99 51.48
N SER A 4 30.23 0.10 50.80
CA SER A 4 31.11 0.43 49.67
C SER A 4 30.32 0.94 48.46
N PRO A 5 30.79 2.00 47.76
CA PRO A 5 30.06 2.69 46.68
C PRO A 5 30.00 1.92 45.34
N THR A 6 30.51 0.68 45.30
CA THR A 6 30.53 -0.17 44.10
C THR A 6 29.19 -0.86 43.84
N PHE A 7 28.33 -1.00 44.85
CA PHE A 7 27.03 -1.70 44.74
C PHE A 7 26.01 -0.96 43.86
N ASN A 8 26.07 0.37 43.78
CA ASN A 8 25.13 1.18 43.00
C ASN A 8 25.52 1.36 41.52
N ARG A 9 26.67 0.84 41.09
CA ARG A 9 27.16 1.03 39.71
C ARG A 9 26.77 -0.12 38.78
N THR A 10 26.47 -1.31 39.30
CA THR A 10 26.04 -2.48 38.53
C THR A 10 24.54 -2.54 38.31
N LEU A 11 23.72 -2.02 39.23
CA LEU A 11 22.26 -2.01 39.08
C LEU A 11 21.76 -1.03 38.01
N ALA A 12 22.47 0.09 37.83
CA ALA A 12 22.15 1.11 36.83
C ALA A 12 22.46 0.67 35.38
N MET A 13 23.24 -0.39 35.18
CA MET A 13 23.60 -0.88 33.84
C MET A 13 22.68 -1.97 33.29
N VAL A 14 21.78 -2.55 34.09
CA VAL A 14 20.88 -3.62 33.62
C VAL A 14 19.50 -3.10 33.21
N LEU A 15 19.08 -1.93 33.70
CA LEU A 15 17.77 -1.33 33.37
C LEU A 15 17.74 -0.53 32.05
N SER A 16 18.89 -0.16 31.47
CA SER A 16 18.93 0.60 30.20
C SER A 16 18.79 -0.25 28.94
N SER A 17 18.81 -1.58 29.05
CA SER A 17 18.91 -2.47 27.88
C SER A 17 17.56 -2.98 27.34
N ILE A 18 16.44 -2.70 28.00
CA ILE A 18 15.11 -3.24 27.61
C ILE A 18 14.34 -2.31 26.65
N VAL A 19 14.81 -1.08 26.41
CA VAL A 19 14.07 -0.11 25.59
C VAL A 19 14.26 -0.30 24.07
N LEU A 20 15.18 -1.17 23.63
CA LEU A 20 15.55 -1.29 22.20
C LEU A 20 14.86 -2.41 21.39
N VAL A 21 13.74 -2.98 21.88
CA VAL A 21 13.07 -4.09 21.17
C VAL A 21 11.82 -3.65 20.36
N PHE A 22 11.52 -2.34 20.29
CA PHE A 22 10.22 -1.86 19.78
C PHE A 22 10.18 -1.16 18.42
N ALA A 23 11.20 -1.28 17.55
CA ALA A 23 11.29 -0.41 16.36
C ALA A 23 11.55 -1.10 15.01
N ALA A 24 11.02 -2.32 14.80
CA ALA A 24 11.05 -2.94 13.47
C ALA A 24 9.73 -3.63 13.11
N THR A 25 8.60 -2.99 13.35
CA THR A 25 7.40 -3.33 12.58
C THR A 25 7.58 -2.72 11.20
N THR A 26 7.79 -3.56 10.19
CA THR A 26 7.70 -3.14 8.79
C THR A 26 6.27 -2.68 8.54
N VAL A 27 6.03 -1.37 8.59
CA VAL A 27 4.78 -0.78 8.12
C VAL A 27 4.74 -1.01 6.62
N SER A 28 4.02 -2.04 6.19
CA SER A 28 3.66 -2.18 4.78
C SER A 28 2.80 -0.97 4.43
N ALA A 29 3.36 -0.05 3.65
CA ALA A 29 2.58 1.03 3.08
C ALA A 29 1.40 0.40 2.33
N ALA A 30 0.17 0.66 2.79
CA ALA A 30 -1.01 0.32 2.00
C ALA A 30 -0.77 0.93 0.61
N GLY A 31 -0.79 0.10 -0.43
CA GLY A 31 -0.47 0.54 -1.79
C GLY A 31 -1.24 1.82 -2.12
N LYS A 32 -0.62 2.72 -2.88
CA LYS A 32 -1.20 4.02 -3.26
C LYS A 32 -2.53 3.88 -4.04
N VAL A 33 -2.96 2.65 -4.33
CA VAL A 33 -4.22 2.26 -4.96
C VAL A 33 -5.04 1.39 -3.99
N ASN A 34 -6.33 1.71 -3.83
CA ASN A 34 -7.31 0.87 -3.15
C ASN A 34 -7.44 -0.44 -3.92
N SER A 35 -6.87 -1.50 -3.37
CA SER A 35 -6.89 -2.83 -3.96
C SER A 35 -7.62 -3.84 -3.08
N THR A 36 -8.22 -4.86 -3.69
CA THR A 36 -8.77 -6.01 -2.96
C THR A 36 -7.67 -6.81 -2.27
N PHE A 37 -8.05 -7.78 -1.43
CA PHE A 37 -7.12 -8.74 -0.83
C PHE A 37 -6.24 -9.48 -1.86
N PHE A 38 -6.71 -9.63 -3.09
CA PHE A 38 -5.96 -10.25 -4.19
C PHE A 38 -5.15 -9.25 -5.03
N GLY A 39 -4.99 -8.00 -4.56
CA GLY A 39 -4.25 -6.96 -5.25
C GLY A 39 -4.96 -6.40 -6.50
N VAL A 40 -6.29 -6.51 -6.60
CA VAL A 40 -7.05 -5.96 -7.74
C VAL A 40 -7.43 -4.51 -7.46
N ALA A 41 -6.97 -3.59 -8.29
CA ALA A 41 -7.26 -2.16 -8.19
C ALA A 41 -8.77 -1.89 -8.26
N ILE A 42 -9.25 -0.95 -7.45
CA ILE A 42 -10.61 -0.39 -7.47
C ILE A 42 -11.70 -1.45 -7.61
N LYS A 43 -11.55 -2.56 -6.87
CA LYS A 43 -12.46 -3.71 -6.89
C LYS A 43 -12.67 -4.31 -8.29
N GLY A 44 -11.76 -4.08 -9.24
CA GLY A 44 -11.77 -4.60 -10.61
C GLY A 44 -12.67 -3.84 -11.57
N PHE A 45 -13.08 -2.62 -11.23
CA PHE A 45 -13.75 -1.73 -12.18
C PHE A 45 -12.76 -1.15 -13.18
N ASP A 46 -13.25 -0.83 -14.38
CA ASP A 46 -12.51 -0.13 -15.41
C ASP A 46 -12.54 1.38 -15.12
N THR A 47 -11.39 1.92 -14.72
CA THR A 47 -11.25 3.34 -14.36
C THR A 47 -11.35 4.25 -15.59
N VAL A 48 -10.98 3.77 -16.78
CA VAL A 48 -11.09 4.55 -18.01
C VAL A 48 -12.55 4.69 -18.39
N ALA A 49 -13.34 3.62 -18.31
CA ALA A 49 -14.78 3.68 -18.53
C ALA A 49 -15.48 4.65 -17.56
N TYR A 50 -15.01 4.73 -16.30
CA TYR A 50 -15.51 5.74 -15.37
C TYR A 50 -15.25 7.17 -15.85
N HIS A 51 -14.05 7.44 -16.38
CA HIS A 51 -13.66 8.78 -16.87
C HIS A 51 -14.30 9.15 -18.22
N THR A 52 -14.47 8.18 -19.13
CA THR A 52 -14.92 8.44 -20.50
C THR A 52 -16.43 8.23 -20.68
N GLU A 53 -17.03 7.31 -19.93
CA GLU A 53 -18.44 6.94 -20.06
C GLU A 53 -19.28 7.32 -18.83
N GLY A 54 -18.64 7.80 -17.75
CA GLY A 54 -19.34 8.24 -16.53
C GLY A 54 -20.03 7.11 -15.75
N ARG A 55 -19.66 5.85 -16.01
CA ARG A 55 -20.28 4.67 -15.37
C ARG A 55 -19.24 3.69 -14.85
N ALA A 56 -19.55 3.05 -13.72
CA ALA A 56 -18.72 2.00 -13.15
C ALA A 56 -18.97 0.67 -13.85
N VAL A 57 -18.00 0.19 -14.62
CA VAL A 57 -18.11 -1.06 -15.38
C VAL A 57 -17.04 -2.04 -14.93
N LYS A 58 -17.42 -3.30 -14.70
CA LYS A 58 -16.45 -4.35 -14.34
C LYS A 58 -15.55 -4.67 -15.52
N GLY A 59 -14.25 -4.56 -15.33
CA GLY A 59 -13.26 -5.03 -16.30
C GLY A 59 -13.08 -6.54 -16.25
N SER A 60 -12.35 -7.07 -17.23
CA SER A 60 -12.00 -8.48 -17.33
C SER A 60 -10.58 -8.75 -16.84
N SER A 61 -10.37 -9.85 -16.11
CA SER A 61 -9.01 -10.28 -15.74
C SER A 61 -8.14 -10.66 -16.94
N LYS A 62 -8.76 -10.96 -18.09
CA LYS A 62 -8.07 -11.23 -19.36
C LYS A 62 -7.50 -9.96 -19.98
N ILE A 63 -8.06 -8.79 -19.67
CA ILE A 63 -7.62 -7.49 -20.17
C ILE A 63 -7.15 -6.70 -18.96
N SER A 64 -5.89 -6.94 -18.59
CA SER A 64 -5.33 -6.37 -17.36
C SER A 64 -3.96 -5.73 -17.55
N HIS A 65 -3.62 -4.84 -16.63
CA HIS A 65 -2.31 -4.22 -16.53
C HIS A 65 -1.90 -4.10 -15.07
N LYS A 66 -0.60 -4.26 -14.77
CA LYS A 66 -0.08 -4.08 -13.42
C LYS A 66 0.55 -2.70 -13.31
N TRP A 67 0.04 -1.88 -12.40
CA TRP A 67 0.58 -0.54 -12.14
C TRP A 67 0.39 -0.18 -10.66
N ASN A 68 1.42 0.42 -10.06
CA ASN A 68 1.42 0.87 -8.66
C ASN A 68 1.01 -0.24 -7.68
N ASP A 69 1.64 -1.40 -7.85
CA ASP A 69 1.43 -2.65 -7.09
C ASP A 69 0.00 -3.22 -7.09
N ALA A 70 -0.85 -2.77 -8.01
CA ALA A 70 -2.19 -3.30 -8.20
C ALA A 70 -2.41 -3.82 -9.64
N LYS A 71 -3.33 -4.79 -9.77
CA LYS A 71 -3.80 -5.31 -11.06
C LYS A 71 -5.08 -4.57 -11.45
N TRP A 72 -5.03 -3.87 -12.58
CA TRP A 72 -6.12 -3.10 -13.15
C TRP A 72 -6.84 -3.93 -14.22
N TYR A 73 -8.16 -3.87 -14.24
CA TYR A 73 -9.00 -4.61 -15.19
C TYR A 73 -9.76 -3.65 -16.10
N PHE A 74 -9.87 -4.01 -17.37
CA PHE A 74 -10.49 -3.16 -18.38
C PHE A 74 -11.56 -3.93 -19.15
N ILE A 75 -12.56 -3.22 -19.68
CA ILE A 75 -13.60 -3.78 -20.55
C ILE A 75 -13.08 -4.02 -21.97
N SER A 76 -12.06 -3.28 -22.39
CA SER A 76 -11.48 -3.34 -23.73
C SER A 76 -9.96 -3.12 -23.69
N GLU A 77 -9.27 -3.62 -24.72
CA GLU A 77 -7.84 -3.36 -24.89
C GLU A 77 -7.57 -1.86 -25.11
N ALA A 78 -8.47 -1.16 -25.80
CA ALA A 78 -8.37 0.29 -25.97
C ALA A 78 -8.36 1.03 -24.62
N ASN A 79 -9.21 0.64 -23.66
CA ASN A 79 -9.20 1.23 -22.32
C ASN A 79 -7.91 0.90 -21.55
N ARG A 80 -7.41 -0.34 -21.66
CA ARG A 80 -6.11 -0.73 -21.10
C ARG A 80 -4.99 0.15 -21.66
N ASP A 81 -4.98 0.37 -22.96
CA ASP A 81 -3.92 1.09 -23.65
C ASP A 81 -3.98 2.60 -23.34
N LEU A 82 -5.18 3.17 -23.21
CA LEU A 82 -5.38 4.53 -22.68
C LEU A 82 -4.81 4.67 -21.26
N PHE A 83 -5.10 3.71 -20.38
CA PHE A 83 -4.56 3.70 -19.02
C PHE A 83 -3.03 3.57 -19.01
N ILE A 84 -2.45 2.71 -19.86
CA ILE A 84 -0.99 2.55 -19.96
C ILE A 84 -0.33 3.86 -20.42
N GLY A 85 -0.97 4.59 -21.34
CA GLY A 85 -0.45 5.85 -21.86
C GLY A 85 -0.41 6.99 -20.84
N ASP A 86 -1.38 7.04 -19.94
CA ASP A 86 -1.48 8.09 -18.91
C ASP A 86 -2.19 7.59 -17.63
N PRO A 87 -1.53 6.74 -16.84
CA PRO A 87 -2.18 6.08 -15.70
C PRO A 87 -2.57 7.07 -14.60
N GLU A 88 -1.83 8.18 -14.43
CA GLU A 88 -2.14 9.19 -13.41
C GLU A 88 -3.42 9.98 -13.74
N ARG A 89 -3.71 10.20 -15.02
CA ARG A 89 -4.97 10.82 -15.47
C ARG A 89 -6.20 9.97 -15.18
N TYR A 90 -6.06 8.65 -15.31
CA TYR A 90 -7.18 7.72 -15.20
C TYR A 90 -7.27 7.05 -13.82
N ALA A 91 -6.20 6.99 -13.04
CA ALA A 91 -6.25 6.48 -11.68
C ALA A 91 -6.93 7.49 -10.73
N PRO A 92 -7.70 7.03 -9.73
CA PRO A 92 -8.28 7.93 -8.74
C PRO A 92 -7.20 8.65 -7.92
N GLN A 93 -7.36 9.96 -7.73
CA GLN A 93 -6.37 10.82 -7.06
C GLN A 93 -6.13 10.46 -5.57
N TYR A 94 -7.11 9.86 -4.90
CA TYR A 94 -7.02 9.45 -3.49
C TYR A 94 -7.00 7.93 -3.33
N GLY A 95 -6.43 7.21 -4.30
CA GLY A 95 -6.37 5.75 -4.28
C GLY A 95 -7.69 5.05 -4.57
N GLY A 96 -8.83 5.75 -4.66
CA GLY A 96 -10.10 5.17 -5.09
C GLY A 96 -11.01 4.72 -3.94
N TYR A 97 -11.01 5.48 -2.85
CA TYR A 97 -12.04 5.42 -1.80
C TYR A 97 -13.32 6.12 -2.25
#